data_AF-A0A5C5TKS1-F1
#
_entry.id   AF-A0A5C5TKS1-F1
#
_cell.length_a   1.000
_cell.length_b   1.000
_cell.length_c   1.000
_cell.angle_alpha   90.00
_cell.angle_beta   90.00
_cell.angle_gamma   90.00
#
_symmetry.space_group_name_H-M   'P 1'
#
loop_
_entity.id
_entity.type
_entity.pdbx_description
1 polymer ?
#
loop_
_entity_poly.entity_id
_entity_poly.type
_entity_poly.pdbx_seq_one_letter_code
_entity_poly.pdbx_strand_id
1 'polypeptide(L)' 'MNEDQLLATADIESVDSALQDYGDNASILVHPDMLNRMMTHFPDNFTKRGENIWYRSTHAISVHNAEDGAVEVIEMG' A
#
# COMPACT_ATOMS: atom_id res chain seq x y z
N MET A 1 2.05 -18.89 -10.19
CA MET A 1 1.36 -17.90 -9.36
C MET A 1 0.02 -18.49 -8.97
N ASN A 2 -0.33 -18.48 -7.68
CA ASN A 2 -1.70 -18.76 -7.24
C ASN A 2 -2.54 -17.46 -7.34
N GLU A 3 -3.86 -17.59 -7.25
CA GLU A 3 -4.80 -16.46 -7.35
C GLU A 3 -4.49 -15.34 -6.35
N ASP A 4 -4.11 -15.71 -5.12
CA ASP A 4 -3.75 -14.80 -4.05
C ASP A 4 -2.49 -13.97 -4.36
N GLN A 5 -1.44 -14.58 -4.94
CA GLN A 5 -0.25 -13.86 -5.38
C GLN A 5 -0.52 -12.97 -6.61
N LEU A 6 -1.47 -13.35 -7.47
CA LEU A 6 -1.89 -12.52 -8.61
C LEU A 6 -2.65 -11.28 -8.14
N LEU A 7 -3.55 -11.43 -7.16
CA LEU A 7 -4.22 -10.30 -6.52
C LEU A 7 -3.21 -9.39 -5.81
N ALA A 8 -2.30 -9.96 -5.02
CA ALA A 8 -1.27 -9.16 -4.34
C ALA A 8 -0.37 -8.40 -5.34
N THR A 9 -0.13 -8.96 -6.53
CA THR A 9 0.62 -8.26 -7.59
C THR A 9 -0.16 -7.06 -8.11
N ALA A 10 -1.45 -7.25 -8.42
CA ALA A 10 -2.34 -6.17 -8.85
C ALA A 10 -2.49 -5.08 -7.76
N ASP A 11 -2.49 -5.46 -6.49
CA ASP A 11 -2.53 -4.53 -5.36
C ASP A 11 -1.29 -3.62 -5.33
N ILE A 12 -0.09 -4.20 -5.42
CA ILE A 12 1.17 -3.45 -5.47
C ILE A 12 1.20 -2.52 -6.69
N GLU A 13 0.80 -3.02 -7.87
CA GLU A 13 0.75 -2.21 -9.10
C GLU A 13 -0.24 -1.04 -8.96
N SER A 14 -1.36 -1.24 -8.27
CA SER A 14 -2.34 -0.19 -8.01
C SER A 14 -1.77 0.88 -7.08
N VAL A 15 -1.05 0.49 -6.02
CA VAL A 15 -0.36 1.43 -5.13
C VAL A 15 0.74 2.19 -5.85
N ASP A 16 1.58 1.49 -6.62
CA ASP A 16 2.66 2.11 -7.39
C ASP A 16 2.13 3.11 -8.41
N SER A 17 1.07 2.74 -9.14
CA SER A 17 0.39 3.61 -10.10
C SER A 17 -0.20 4.83 -9.41
N ALA A 18 -0.88 4.63 -8.28
CA ALA A 18 -1.47 5.72 -7.50
C ALA A 18 -0.40 6.70 -6.99
N LEU A 19 0.79 6.21 -6.64
CA LEU A 19 1.91 7.03 -6.15
C LEU A 19 2.73 7.70 -7.25
N GLN A 20 2.59 7.29 -8.52
CA GLN A 20 3.43 7.79 -9.61
C GLN A 20 3.38 9.32 -9.78
N ASP A 21 2.23 9.92 -9.46
CA ASP A 21 2.00 11.36 -9.55
C ASP A 21 2.35 12.13 -8.27
N TYR A 22 2.82 11.44 -7.22
CA TYR A 22 3.05 12.00 -5.90
C TYR A 22 4.50 11.86 -5.45
N GLY A 23 5.02 12.88 -4.76
CA GLY A 23 6.34 12.84 -4.14
C GLY A 23 6.37 12.06 -2.81
N ASP A 24 7.54 12.00 -2.17
CA ASP A 24 7.77 11.30 -0.89
C ASP A 24 6.91 11.81 0.29
N ASN A 25 6.21 12.94 0.13
CA ASN A 25 5.31 13.51 1.13
C ASN A 25 3.87 13.00 1.03
N ALA A 26 3.61 11.96 0.24
CA ALA A 26 2.30 11.33 0.17
C ALA A 26 2.16 10.16 1.15
N SER A 27 0.98 10.06 1.76
CA SER A 27 0.53 8.88 2.49
C SER A 27 -0.48 8.10 1.66
N ILE A 28 -0.50 6.79 1.80
CA ILE A 28 -1.45 5.91 1.11
C ILE A 28 -2.47 5.36 2.10
N LEU A 29 -3.73 5.36 1.66
CA LEU A 29 -4.85 4.73 2.32
C LEU A 29 -5.24 3.50 1.52
N VAL A 30 -5.29 2.35 2.19
CA VAL A 30 -5.59 1.07 1.56
C VAL A 30 -6.57 0.26 2.42
N HIS A 31 -7.28 -0.67 1.79
CA HIS A 31 -8.11 -1.63 2.50
C HIS A 31 -7.24 -2.58 3.36
N PRO A 32 -7.68 -3.02 4.56
CA PRO A 32 -6.90 -3.93 5.41
C PRO A 32 -6.54 -5.26 4.74
N ASP A 33 -7.45 -5.84 3.95
CA ASP A 33 -7.19 -7.12 3.27
C ASP A 33 -6.14 -6.97 2.17
N MET A 34 -6.17 -5.84 1.45
CA MET A 34 -5.16 -5.46 0.48
C MET A 34 -3.79 -5.32 1.15
N LEU A 35 -3.71 -4.60 2.27
CA LEU A 35 -2.46 -4.49 3.03
C LEU A 35 -1.94 -5.85 3.49
N ASN A 36 -2.81 -6.70 4.02
CA ASN A 36 -2.44 -8.05 4.45
C ASN A 36 -1.94 -8.91 3.30
N ARG A 37 -2.60 -8.89 2.14
CA ARG A 37 -2.14 -9.61 0.93
C ARG A 37 -0.78 -9.12 0.47
N MET A 38 -0.61 -7.81 0.34
CA MET A 38 0.67 -7.23 -0.08
C MET A 38 1.80 -7.55 0.89
N MET A 39 1.58 -7.44 2.20
CA MET A 39 2.60 -7.77 3.21
C MET A 39 2.93 -9.27 3.24
N THR A 40 1.97 -10.13 2.91
CA THR A 40 2.18 -11.59 2.86
C THR A 40 3.08 -12.00 1.70
N HIS A 41 2.86 -11.41 0.51
CA HIS A 41 3.58 -11.78 -0.72
C HIS A 41 4.79 -10.90 -1.02
N PHE A 42 4.79 -9.66 -0.57
CA PHE A 42 5.82 -8.65 -0.84
C PHE A 42 6.29 -7.93 0.43
N PRO A 43 6.70 -8.65 1.50
CA PRO A 43 7.07 -8.05 2.78
C PRO A 43 8.22 -7.04 2.66
N ASP A 44 9.13 -7.23 1.70
CA ASP A 44 10.29 -6.36 1.48
C ASP A 44 9.92 -4.93 1.06
N ASN A 45 8.70 -4.73 0.56
CA ASN A 45 8.17 -3.39 0.23
C ASN A 45 7.72 -2.62 1.47
N PHE A 46 7.67 -3.25 2.65
CA PHE A 46 7.12 -2.67 3.85
C PHE A 46 8.18 -2.53 4.94
N THR A 47 8.17 -1.39 5.62
CA THR A 47 9.03 -1.15 6.78
C THR A 47 8.19 -0.64 7.93
N LYS A 48 8.25 -1.32 9.08
CA LYS A 48 7.62 -0.84 10.31
C LYS A 48 8.54 0.17 11.01
N ARG A 49 8.05 1.37 11.32
CA ARG A 49 8.75 2.40 12.10
C ARG A 49 7.84 2.90 13.22
N GLY A 50 8.08 2.41 14.44
CA GLY A 50 7.18 2.64 15.56
C GLY A 50 5.81 2.00 15.32
N GLU A 51 4.75 2.80 15.41
CA GLU A 51 3.38 2.39 15.15
C GLU A 51 2.99 2.48 13.66
N ASN A 52 3.85 3.09 12.83
CA ASN A 52 3.56 3.32 11.42
C ASN A 52 4.16 2.21 10.53
N ILE A 53 3.42 1.85 9.48
CA ILE A 53 3.90 1.01 8.38
C ILE A 53 4.24 1.95 7.23
N TRP A 54 5.38 1.72 6.59
CA TRP A 54 5.87 2.51 5.46
C TRP A 54 5.99 1.63 4.22
N TYR A 55 5.41 2.09 3.11
CA TYR A 55 5.61 1.52 1.79
C TYR A 55 6.89 2.10 1.17
N ARG A 56 7.77 1.22 0.70
CA ARG A 56 9.08 1.52 0.11
C ARG A 56 9.95 2.49 0.92
N SER A 57 9.76 2.51 2.25
CA SER A 57 10.43 3.41 3.18
C SER A 57 10.17 4.92 2.99
N THR A 58 9.25 5.29 2.09
CA THR A 58 8.94 6.68 1.72
C THR A 58 7.51 7.09 2.05
N HIS A 59 6.52 6.21 1.89
CA HIS A 59 5.11 6.57 2.06
C HIS A 59 4.52 5.92 3.31
N ALA A 60 3.91 6.71 4.19
CA ALA A 60 3.18 6.16 5.33
C ALA A 60 1.89 5.47 4.84
N ILE A 61 1.58 4.32 5.43
CA ILE A 61 0.35 3.57 5.15
C ILE A 61 -0.65 3.79 6.27
N SER A 62 -1.85 4.19 5.90
CA SER A 62 -3.04 4.15 6.74
C SER A 62 -4.02 3.13 6.18
N VAL A 63 -4.81 2.52 7.07
CA VAL A 63 -5.87 1.59 6.67
C VAL A 63 -7.23 2.24 6.85
N HIS A 64 -8.12 2.04 5.89
CA HIS A 64 -9.51 2.46 5.97
C HIS A 64 -10.42 1.38 5.38
N ASN A 65 -11.63 1.22 5.92
CA ASN A 65 -12.60 0.23 5.46
C ASN A 65 -13.39 0.75 4.23
N ALA A 66 -12.69 1.18 3.18
CA ALA A 66 -13.29 1.37 1.86
C ALA A 66 -13.51 0.01 1.17
N GLU A 67 -13.89 0.04 -0.10
CA GLU A 67 -14.02 -1.18 -0.91
C GLU A 67 -12.66 -1.87 -1.08
N ASP A 68 -12.62 -3.21 -1.14
CA ASP A 68 -11.38 -3.93 -1.40
C ASP A 68 -10.82 -3.54 -2.78
N GLY A 69 -9.52 -3.29 -2.85
CA GLY A 69 -8.85 -2.74 -4.03
C GLY A 69 -8.90 -1.21 -4.16
N ALA A 70 -9.60 -0.50 -3.25
CA ALA A 70 -9.52 0.96 -3.21
C ALA A 70 -8.15 1.42 -2.67
N VAL A 71 -7.53 2.34 -3.41
CA VAL A 71 -6.31 3.05 -3.02
C VAL A 71 -6.59 4.54 -3.08
N GLU A 72 -6.34 5.24 -1.97
CA GLU A 72 -6.40 6.70 -1.92
C GLU A 72 -5.02 7.25 -1.54
N VAL A 73 -4.62 8.35 -2.15
CA VAL A 73 -3.35 9.03 -1.85
C VAL A 73 -3.66 10.39 -1.24
N ILE A 74 -3.02 10.68 -0.11
CA ILE A 74 -3.17 11.94 0.61
C ILE A 74 -1.83 12.66 0.61
N GLU A 75 -1.79 13.84 -0.02
CA GLU A 75 -0.64 14.74 0.09
C GLU A 75 -0.59 15.37 1.49
N MET A 76 0.57 15.24 2.14
CA MET A 76 0.85 15.93 3.39
C MET A 76 1.53 17.26 3.04
N GLY A 77 0.79 18.36 3.19
CA GLY A 77 1.27 19.73 2.97
C GLY A 77 2.25 20.25 4.00
#